data_AF-A0AAW5N5C4-F1
#
_entry.id   AF-A0AAW5N5C4-F1
#
_cell.length_a   1.000
_cell.length_b   1.000
_cell.length_c   1.000
_cell.angle_alpha   90.00
_cell.angle_beta   90.00
_cell.angle_gamma   90.00
#
_symmetry.space_group_name_H-M   'P 1'
#
loop_
_entity.id
_entity.type
_entity.pdbx_description
1 polymer ?
#
loop_
_entity_poly.entity_id
_entity_poly.type
_entity_poly.pdbx_seq_one_letter_code
_entity_poly.pdbx_strand_id
1 'polypeptide(L)'
;QSIDTQISSDFKGNNQLNVSSSGYSDNARVSYSVNTGYTMNKASKDLSYVGGYASYESPWGTLAGSISANSDNSRQVSLSTDG
;
A
#
# COMPACT_ATOMS: atom_id res chain seq x y z
N GLN A 1 12.99 8.27 3.88
CA GLN A 1 12.65 6.85 3.62
C GLN A 1 12.32 6.21 4.95
N SER A 2 11.18 5.53 5.03
CA SER A 2 10.68 4.89 6.25
C SER A 2 10.10 3.53 5.92
N ILE A 3 10.27 2.57 6.84
CA ILE A 3 9.66 1.25 6.74
C ILE A 3 8.84 1.04 8.01
N ASP A 4 7.55 0.83 7.81
CA ASP A 4 6.58 0.54 8.86
C ASP A 4 6.17 -0.92 8.78
N THR A 5 6.25 -1.62 9.90
CA THR A 5 5.80 -3.01 10.03
C THR A 5 4.82 -3.10 11.18
N GLN A 6 3.61 -3.51 10.88
CA GLN A 6 2.52 -3.63 11.84
C GLN A 6 2.02 -5.07 11.86
N ILE A 7 1.99 -5.66 13.05
CA ILE A 7 1.46 -7.01 13.28
C ILE A 7 0.26 -6.87 14.20
N SER A 8 -0.87 -7.42 13.78
CA SER A 8 -2.11 -7.42 14.55
C SER A 8 -2.65 -8.85 14.63
N SER A 9 -3.06 -9.29 15.82
CA SER A 9 -3.62 -10.62 16.04
C SER A 9 -4.80 -10.55 16.99
N ASP A 10 -5.90 -11.18 16.62
CA ASP A 10 -7.09 -11.29 17.48
C ASP A 10 -7.01 -12.51 18.43
N PHE A 11 -5.91 -13.29 18.42
CA PHE A 11 -5.74 -14.55 19.17
C PHE A 11 -6.81 -15.64 18.91
N LYS A 12 -7.85 -15.37 18.12
CA LYS A 12 -8.84 -16.35 17.65
C LYS A 12 -8.44 -17.02 16.33
N GLY A 13 -7.21 -16.79 15.87
CA GLY A 13 -6.66 -17.37 14.64
C GLY A 13 -6.60 -16.41 13.44
N ASN A 14 -7.01 -15.15 13.62
CA ASN A 14 -6.78 -14.11 12.62
C ASN A 14 -5.50 -13.34 12.97
N ASN A 15 -4.53 -13.39 12.07
CA ASN A 15 -3.28 -12.64 12.16
C ASN A 15 -3.13 -11.80 10.90
N GLN A 16 -2.88 -10.50 11.05
CA GLN A 16 -2.62 -9.59 9.96
C GLN A 16 -1.24 -8.96 10.13
N LEU A 17 -0.39 -9.17 9.15
CA LEU A 17 0.90 -8.50 8.98
C LEU A 17 0.73 -7.44 7.89
N ASN A 18 1.10 -6.20 8.15
CA ASN A 18 1.21 -5.16 7.14
C ASN A 18 2.62 -4.60 7.18
N VAL A 19 3.26 -4.53 6.02
CA VAL A 19 4.58 -3.93 5.84
C VAL A 19 4.44 -2.87 4.76
N SER A 20 4.73 -1.62 5.11
CA SER A 20 4.71 -0.51 4.18
C SER A 20 6.06 0.18 4.17
N SER A 21 6.59 0.44 2.98
CA SER A 21 7.84 1.17 2.78
C SER A 21 7.53 2.40 1.95
N SER A 22 7.77 3.59 2.50
CA SER A 22 7.53 4.85 1.84
C SER A 22 8.77 5.73 1.80
N GLY A 23 8.86 6.56 0.78
CA GLY A 23 9.98 7.44 0.54
C GLY A 23 9.56 8.64 -0.29
N TYR A 24 10.40 9.66 -0.26
CA TYR A 24 10.24 10.88 -1.04
C TYR A 24 11.57 11.23 -1.69
N SER A 25 11.50 11.91 -2.84
CA SER A 25 12.65 12.54 -3.48
C SER A 25 13.18 13.69 -2.62
N ASP A 26 14.46 14.04 -2.75
CA ASP A 26 15.12 15.12 -2.00
C ASP A 26 14.34 16.44 -1.96
N ASN A 27 13.64 16.77 -3.05
CA ASN A 27 12.83 17.99 -3.15
C ASN A 27 11.35 17.78 -2.77
N ALA A 28 10.99 16.65 -2.16
CA ALA A 28 9.63 16.21 -1.83
C ALA A 28 8.63 16.18 -3.02
N ARG A 29 9.11 16.41 -4.24
CA ARG A 29 8.28 16.44 -5.46
C ARG A 29 7.74 15.09 -5.85
N VAL A 30 8.45 14.01 -5.53
CA VAL A 30 7.98 12.65 -5.80
C VAL A 30 7.86 11.95 -4.47
N SER A 31 6.67 11.44 -4.17
CA SER A 31 6.46 10.51 -3.06
C SER A 31 6.11 9.15 -3.63
N TYR A 32 6.67 8.10 -3.04
CA TYR A 32 6.35 6.73 -3.40
C TYR A 32 6.14 5.91 -2.14
N SER A 33 5.26 4.93 -2.21
CA SER A 33 4.97 4.02 -1.12
C SER A 33 4.66 2.65 -1.70
N VAL A 34 5.19 1.61 -1.10
CA VAL A 34 4.81 0.23 -1.39
C VAL A 34 4.26 -0.36 -0.11
N ASN A 35 3.11 -1.01 -0.21
CA ASN A 35 2.43 -1.66 0.91
C ASN A 35 2.19 -3.11 0.55
N THR A 36 2.69 -4.01 1.39
CA THR A 36 2.35 -5.42 1.34
C THR A 36 1.68 -5.80 2.64
N GLY A 37 0.70 -6.70 2.57
CA GLY A 37 0.12 -7.25 3.76
C GLY A 37 -0.30 -8.69 3.56
N TYR A 38 -0.34 -9.40 4.67
CA TYR A 38 -0.66 -10.80 4.76
C TYR A 38 -1.64 -11.01 5.90
N THR A 39 -2.85 -11.45 5.56
CA THR A 39 -3.89 -11.79 6.51
C THR A 39 -4.07 -13.30 6.52
N MET A 40 -3.62 -13.93 7.60
CA MET A 40 -3.88 -15.32 7.91
C MET A 40 -5.21 -15.41 8.63
N ASN A 41 -6.17 -16.13 8.07
CA ASN A 41 -7.49 -16.29 8.67
C ASN A 41 -7.75 -17.78 8.90
N LYS A 42 -7.96 -18.19 10.14
CA LYS A 42 -8.15 -19.61 10.50
C LYS A 42 -9.44 -20.20 9.93
N ALA A 43 -10.40 -19.38 9.52
CA ALA A 43 -11.70 -19.79 8.98
C ALA A 43 -11.85 -19.55 7.46
N SER A 44 -10.84 -18.99 6.77
CA SER A 44 -10.94 -18.59 5.36
C SER A 44 -9.60 -18.68 4.65
N LYS A 45 -9.59 -18.53 3.31
CA LYS A 45 -8.36 -18.54 2.51
C LYS A 45 -7.39 -17.45 2.98
N ASP A 46 -6.10 -17.77 3.04
CA ASP A 46 -5.05 -16.79 3.32
C ASP A 46 -5.09 -15.67 2.28
N LEU A 47 -5.13 -14.42 2.73
CA LEU A 47 -5.22 -13.26 1.85
C LEU A 47 -3.93 -12.45 1.94
N SER A 48 -3.14 -12.50 0.87
CA SER A 48 -2.03 -11.57 0.68
C SER A 48 -2.42 -10.43 -0.25
N TYR A 49 -1.86 -9.25 -0.02
CA TYR A 49 -1.97 -8.12 -0.92
C TYR A 49 -0.63 -7.42 -1.09
N VAL A 50 -0.46 -6.81 -2.26
CA VAL A 50 0.67 -5.97 -2.59
C VAL A 50 0.14 -4.78 -3.37
N GLY A 51 0.58 -3.60 -3.01
CA GLY A 51 0.23 -2.38 -3.69
C GLY A 51 1.37 -1.39 -3.66
N GLY A 52 1.32 -0.49 -4.63
CA GLY A 52 2.24 0.61 -4.77
C GLY A 52 1.46 1.88 -5.05
N TYR A 53 1.96 2.97 -4.51
CA TYR A 53 1.48 4.31 -4.71
C TYR A 53 2.67 5.18 -5.12
N ALA A 54 2.44 6.10 -6.06
CA ALA A 54 3.37 7.15 -6.40
C ALA A 54 2.59 8.43 -6.62
N SER A 55 3.12 9.54 -6.11
CA SER A 55 2.66 10.88 -6.45
C SER A 55 3.80 11.78 -6.85
N TYR A 56 3.48 12.69 -7.76
CA TYR A 56 4.35 13.72 -8.27
C TYR A 56 3.66 15.07 -8.12
N GLU A 57 4.27 15.91 -7.30
CA GLU A 57 3.93 17.31 -7.11
C GLU A 57 4.62 18.13 -8.20
N SER A 58 3.83 18.77 -9.05
CA SER A 58 4.30 19.73 -10.03
C SER A 58 3.86 21.15 -9.66
N PRO A 59 4.50 22.21 -10.20
CA PRO A 59 4.04 23.59 -10.02
C PRO A 59 2.62 23.85 -10.55
N TRP A 60 2.09 22.94 -11.38
CA TRP A 60 0.81 23.07 -12.09
C TRP A 60 -0.26 22.13 -11.53
N GLY A 61 0.03 21.43 -10.42
CA GLY A 61 -0.86 20.44 -9.84
C GLY A 61 -0.16 19.15 -9.39
N THR A 62 -0.91 18.31 -8.67
CA THR A 62 -0.42 17.04 -8.11
C THR A 62 -0.98 15.87 -8.90
N LEU A 63 -0.10 15.00 -9.37
CA LEU A 63 -0.46 13.74 -10.02
C LEU A 63 -0.22 12.59 -9.06
N ALA A 64 -1.20 11.75 -8.82
CA ALA A 64 -1.07 10.58 -7.96
C ALA A 64 -1.64 9.33 -8.64
N GLY A 65 -0.97 8.21 -8.45
CA GLY A 65 -1.36 6.92 -8.97
C GLY A 65 -1.12 5.83 -7.95
N SER A 66 -2.05 4.90 -7.83
CA SER A 66 -1.86 3.68 -7.06
C SER A 66 -2.35 2.46 -7.83
N ILE A 67 -1.68 1.35 -7.54
CA ILE A 67 -2.06 0.03 -7.99
C ILE A 67 -2.01 -0.91 -6.79
N SER A 68 -2.97 -1.81 -6.70
CA SER A 68 -2.93 -2.89 -5.72
C SER A 68 -3.48 -4.17 -6.33
N ALA A 69 -2.95 -5.29 -5.85
CA ALA A 69 -3.37 -6.61 -6.23
C ALA A 69 -3.40 -7.50 -4.99
N ASN A 70 -4.43 -8.34 -4.92
CA ASN A 70 -4.64 -9.26 -3.81
C ASN A 70 -4.73 -10.69 -4.33
N SER A 71 -4.48 -11.65 -3.45
CA SER A 71 -4.55 -13.09 -3.74
C SER A 71 -5.96 -13.57 -4.12
N ASP A 72 -7.00 -12.78 -3.82
CA ASP A 72 -8.40 -13.07 -4.19
C ASP A 72 -8.76 -12.56 -5.61
N ASN A 73 -7.75 -12.36 -6.46
CA ASN A 73 -7.86 -11.85 -7.82
C ASN A 73 -8.44 -10.43 -7.96
N SER A 74 -8.60 -9.70 -6.85
CA SER A 74 -8.96 -8.29 -6.87
C SER A 74 -7.73 -7.44 -7.17
N ARG A 75 -7.85 -6.61 -8.23
CA ARG A 75 -6.83 -5.66 -8.64
C ARG A 75 -7.49 -4.29 -8.71
N GLN A 76 -6.90 -3.30 -8.06
CA GLN A 76 -7.39 -1.94 -8.07
C GLN A 76 -6.34 -1.03 -8.67
N VAL A 77 -6.79 -0.10 -9.49
CA VAL A 77 -5.97 0.98 -10.04
C VAL A 77 -6.70 2.28 -9.79
N SER A 78 -5.97 3.28 -9.32
CA SER A 78 -6.53 4.60 -9.05
C SER A 78 -5.55 5.65 -9.53
N LEU A 79 -6.08 6.65 -10.22
CA LEU A 79 -5.34 7.78 -10.75
C LEU A 79 -6.09 9.03 -10.31
N SER A 80 -5.35 9.98 -9.76
CA SER A 80 -5.89 11.23 -9.24
C SER A 80 -5.00 12.37 -9.72
N THR A 81 -5.64 13.46 -10.12
CA THR A 81 -4.95 14.69 -10.49
C THR A 81 -5.68 15.85 -9.85
N ASP A 82 -4.94 16.76 -9.25
CA ASP A 82 -5.43 18.03 -8.73
C ASP A 82 -4.80 19.14 -9.59
N GLY A 83 -5.62 20.06 -10.12
CA GLY A 83 -5.20 21.08 -11.09
C GLY A 83 -6.16 22.25 -11.16
#